data_AF-A0A1C6E0G1-F1
#
_entry.id   AF-A0A1C6E0G1-F1
#
_cell.length_a   1.000
_cell.length_b   1.000
_cell.length_c   1.000
_cell.angle_alpha   90.00
_cell.angle_beta   90.00
_cell.angle_gamma   90.00
#
_symmetry.space_group_name_H-M   'P 1'
#
loop_
_entity.id
_entity.type
_entity.pdbx_description
1 polymer ?
#
loop_
_entity_poly.entity_id
_entity_poly.type
_entity_poly.pdbx_seq_one_letter_code
_entity_poly.pdbx_strand_id
1 'polypeptide(L)'
;MRRIKELRKEKSMNQIALGMELNFSQKIISEYENGKVEPSITTLKKLASIFNTSVDYIIEYTNIRQPIDKIAQSKLSETECELLNEFRCLPKEKQNIALGIIMGLKHG
;
A
#
# COMPACT_ATOMS: atom_id res chain seq x y z
N MET A 1 1.16 -12.57 -7.07
CA MET A 1 1.21 -11.36 -6.22
C MET A 1 -0.20 -10.82 -6.05
N ARG A 2 -0.84 -11.04 -4.89
CA ARG A 2 -2.25 -10.71 -4.67
C ARG A 2 -2.48 -9.19 -4.67
N ARG A 3 -1.52 -8.43 -4.15
CA ARG A 3 -1.59 -6.97 -4.01
C ARG A 3 -1.73 -6.22 -5.34
N ILE A 4 -1.13 -6.70 -6.43
CA ILE A 4 -1.31 -6.08 -7.77
C ILE A 4 -2.78 -6.11 -8.20
N LYS A 5 -3.44 -7.27 -8.02
CA LYS A 5 -4.85 -7.45 -8.39
C LYS A 5 -5.77 -6.59 -7.54
N GLU A 6 -5.51 -6.53 -6.24
CA GLU A 6 -6.26 -5.69 -5.28
C GLU A 6 -6.15 -4.21 -5.64
N LEU A 7 -4.93 -3.70 -5.76
CA LEU A 7 -4.65 -2.30 -6.09
C LEU A 7 -5.21 -1.90 -7.46
N ARG A 8 -5.12 -2.79 -8.45
CA ARG A 8 -5.72 -2.55 -9.78
C ARG A 8 -7.24 -2.40 -9.68
N LYS A 9 -7.90 -3.25 -8.90
CA LYS A 9 -9.35 -3.18 -8.69
C LYS A 9 -9.76 -1.95 -7.90
N GLU A 10 -9.00 -1.55 -6.88
CA GLU A 10 -9.23 -0.29 -6.14
C GLU A 10 -9.20 0.93 -7.06
N LYS A 11 -8.38 0.90 -8.11
CA LYS A 11 -8.34 1.94 -9.16
C LYS A 11 -9.36 1.74 -10.28
N SER A 12 -10.29 0.79 -10.16
CA SER A 12 -11.28 0.46 -11.19
C SER A 12 -10.68 0.10 -12.56
N MET A 13 -9.45 -0.42 -12.57
CA MET A 13 -8.76 -0.81 -13.80
C MET A 13 -9.01 -2.30 -14.11
N ASN A 14 -9.20 -2.64 -15.38
CA ASN A 14 -9.10 -4.03 -15.83
C ASN A 14 -7.62 -4.38 -16.18
N GLN A 15 -7.31 -5.66 -16.41
CA GLN A 15 -5.94 -6.08 -16.69
C GLN A 15 -5.38 -5.50 -18.00
N ILE A 16 -6.25 -5.19 -18.97
CA ILE A 16 -5.85 -4.53 -20.24
C ILE A 16 -5.41 -3.10 -19.96
N ALA A 17 -6.17 -2.33 -19.17
CA ALA A 17 -5.87 -0.96 -18.81
C ALA A 17 -4.54 -0.85 -18.05
N LEU A 18 -4.28 -1.73 -17.08
CA LEU A 18 -2.99 -1.76 -16.41
C LEU A 18 -1.85 -2.17 -17.36
N GLY A 19 -2.13 -3.09 -18.30
CA GLY A 19 -1.20 -3.44 -19.37
C GLY A 19 -0.81 -2.22 -20.20
N MET A 20 -1.78 -1.42 -20.62
CA MET A 20 -1.53 -0.18 -21.39
C MET A 20 -0.64 0.80 -20.63
N GLU A 21 -0.90 1.06 -19.34
CA GLU A 21 -0.06 1.94 -18.50
C GLU A 21 1.39 1.45 -18.37
N LEU A 22 1.60 0.13 -18.39
CA LEU A 22 2.92 -0.48 -18.26
C LEU A 22 3.58 -0.82 -19.61
N ASN A 23 2.87 -0.59 -20.71
CA ASN A 23 3.24 -1.07 -22.06
C ASN A 23 3.45 -2.60 -22.12
N PHE A 24 2.53 -3.35 -21.51
CA PHE A 24 2.49 -4.81 -21.48
C PHE A 24 1.15 -5.36 -21.99
N SER A 25 1.15 -6.62 -22.40
CA SER A 25 -0.08 -7.33 -22.74
C SER A 25 -0.88 -7.69 -21.48
N GLN A 26 -2.19 -7.86 -21.63
CA GLN A 26 -3.06 -8.35 -20.56
C GLN A 26 -2.58 -9.69 -19.98
N LYS A 27 -1.98 -10.54 -20.82
CA LYS A 27 -1.42 -11.84 -20.40
C LYS A 27 -0.32 -11.67 -19.35
N ILE A 28 0.62 -10.74 -19.57
CA ILE A 28 1.71 -10.45 -18.62
C ILE A 28 1.14 -9.97 -17.28
N ILE A 29 0.13 -9.09 -17.31
CA ILE A 29 -0.53 -8.64 -16.08
C ILE A 29 -1.18 -9.82 -15.33
N SER A 30 -1.86 -10.71 -16.05
CA SER A 30 -2.44 -11.92 -15.45
C SER A 30 -1.36 -12.83 -14.85
N GLU A 31 -0.21 -12.99 -15.52
CA GLU A 31 0.91 -13.78 -15.01
C GLU A 31 1.50 -13.18 -13.72
N TYR A 32 1.63 -11.86 -13.62
CA TYR A 32 2.04 -11.16 -12.39
C TYR A 32 1.04 -11.37 -11.24
N GLU A 33 -0.26 -11.17 -11.50
CA GLU A 33 -1.30 -11.34 -10.48
C GLU A 33 -1.34 -12.77 -9.94
N ASN A 34 -1.11 -13.76 -10.80
CA ASN A 34 -1.09 -15.18 -10.44
C ASN A 34 0.29 -15.66 -9.96
N GLY A 35 1.31 -14.79 -9.92
CA GLY A 35 2.66 -15.16 -9.45
C GLY A 35 3.42 -16.12 -10.37
N LYS A 36 3.04 -16.19 -11.65
CA LYS A 36 3.72 -17.02 -12.65
C LYS A 36 5.00 -16.38 -13.17
N VAL A 37 5.05 -15.06 -13.16
CA VAL A 37 6.21 -14.25 -13.56
C VAL A 37 6.39 -13.17 -12.50
N GLU A 38 7.65 -12.87 -12.16
CA GLU A 38 7.97 -11.77 -11.28
C GLU A 38 8.21 -10.47 -12.08
N PRO A 39 7.63 -9.33 -11.65
CA PRO A 39 7.95 -8.05 -12.26
C PRO A 39 9.40 -7.64 -11.97
N SER A 40 10.07 -7.05 -12.97
CA SER A 40 11.39 -6.45 -12.74
C SER A 40 11.34 -5.32 -11.70
N ILE A 41 12.47 -4.97 -11.09
CA ILE A 41 12.59 -3.80 -10.20
C ILE A 41 12.04 -2.53 -10.86
N THR A 42 12.32 -2.33 -12.16
CA THR A 42 11.81 -1.19 -12.92
C THR A 42 10.29 -1.23 -13.03
N THR A 43 9.70 -2.40 -13.26
CA THR A 43 8.24 -2.59 -13.27
C THR A 43 7.63 -2.35 -11.90
N LEU A 44 8.26 -2.84 -10.83
CA LEU A 44 7.81 -2.61 -9.45
C LEU A 44 7.77 -1.13 -9.11
N LYS A 45 8.79 -0.35 -9.51
CA LYS A 45 8.80 1.12 -9.34
C LYS A 45 7.63 1.80 -10.06
N LYS A 46 7.32 1.37 -11.30
CA LYS A 46 6.16 1.89 -12.04
C LYS A 46 4.84 1.54 -11.37
N LEU A 47 4.66 0.29 -10.94
CA LEU A 47 3.48 -0.17 -10.20
C LEU A 47 3.30 0.63 -8.90
N ALA A 48 4.38 0.84 -8.14
CA ALA A 48 4.38 1.65 -6.92
C ALA A 48 3.91 3.09 -7.20
N SER A 49 4.35 3.69 -8.30
CA SER A 49 3.91 5.01 -8.75
C SER A 49 2.43 5.02 -9.16
N ILE A 50 2.01 4.08 -10.02
CA ILE A 50 0.63 3.98 -10.52
C ILE A 50 -0.36 3.81 -9.36
N PHE A 51 -0.04 2.95 -8.39
CA PHE A 51 -0.92 2.66 -7.27
C PHE A 51 -0.72 3.58 -6.05
N ASN A 52 0.22 4.53 -6.14
CA ASN A 52 0.64 5.40 -5.04
C ASN A 52 0.86 4.59 -3.74
N THR A 53 1.84 3.69 -3.76
CA THR A 53 2.13 2.74 -2.67
C THR A 53 3.64 2.44 -2.66
N SER A 54 4.15 1.74 -1.65
CA SER A 54 5.53 1.24 -1.64
C SER A 54 5.70 -0.05 -2.45
N VAL A 55 6.92 -0.32 -2.91
CA VAL A 55 7.26 -1.61 -3.54
C VAL A 55 7.10 -2.74 -2.52
N ASP A 56 7.56 -2.53 -1.29
CA ASP A 56 7.43 -3.46 -0.16
C ASP A 56 5.98 -3.91 0.06
N TYR A 57 5.02 -3.00 -0.08
CA TYR A 57 3.60 -3.34 -0.01
C TYR A 57 3.15 -4.21 -1.19
N ILE A 58 3.58 -3.88 -2.42
CA ILE A 58 3.22 -4.64 -3.63
C ILE A 58 3.74 -6.08 -3.57
N ILE A 59 4.94 -6.29 -3.04
CA ILE A 59 5.57 -7.60 -2.93
C ILE A 59 5.19 -8.34 -1.63
N GLU A 60 4.24 -7.81 -0.85
CA GLU A 60 3.72 -8.42 0.38
C GLU A 60 4.78 -8.54 1.50
N TYR A 61 5.86 -7.75 1.45
CA TYR A 61 6.89 -7.71 2.50
C TYR A 61 6.43 -6.93 3.74
N THR A 62 5.54 -5.96 3.56
CA THR A 62 4.92 -5.18 4.65
C THR A 62 3.44 -4.90 4.38
N ASN A 63 2.67 -4.70 5.45
CA ASN A 63 1.30 -4.19 5.35
C ASN A 63 1.22 -2.66 5.35
N ILE A 64 2.36 -1.96 5.50
CA ILE A 64 2.43 -0.50 5.41
C ILE A 64 2.34 -0.10 3.93
N ARG A 65 1.18 0.43 3.52
CA ARG A 65 0.89 0.78 2.13
C ARG A 65 1.82 1.86 1.58
N GLN A 66 2.07 2.92 2.34
CA GLN A 66 2.90 4.04 1.88
C GLN A 66 4.36 3.82 2.30
N PRO A 67 5.33 4.31 1.51
CA PRO A 67 6.71 4.45 2.01
C PRO A 67 6.69 5.26 3.31
N ILE A 68 7.41 4.79 4.33
CA ILE A 68 7.52 5.49 5.64
C ILE A 68 8.00 6.92 5.42
N ASP A 69 8.91 7.13 4.48
CA ASP A 69 9.45 8.44 4.16
C ASP A 69 8.38 9.42 3.67
N LYS A 70 7.35 8.97 2.93
CA LYS A 70 6.24 9.84 2.52
C LYS A 70 5.38 10.28 3.71
N ILE A 71 5.24 9.42 4.73
CA ILE A 71 4.51 9.74 5.97
C ILE A 71 5.35 10.70 6.84
N ALA A 72 6.67 10.50 6.88
CA ALA A 72 7.58 11.29 7.69
C ALA A 72 7.99 12.64 7.05
N GLN A 73 7.87 12.79 5.72
CA GLN A 73 8.19 14.02 5.00
C GLN A 73 7.12 15.11 5.18
N SER A 74 5.87 14.75 5.50
CA SER A 74 4.89 15.74 5.99
C SER A 74 5.22 16.08 7.43
N LYS A 75 5.40 17.37 7.73
CA LYS A 75 5.47 17.84 9.12
C LYS A 75 4.16 17.43 9.80
N LEU A 76 4.27 16.62 10.86
CA LEU A 76 3.12 16.25 11.67
C LEU A 76 2.44 17.52 12.18
N SER A 77 1.11 17.58 12.06
CA SER A 77 0.29 18.57 12.73
C SER A 77 0.41 18.43 14.26
N GLU A 78 -0.03 19.45 14.98
CA GLU A 78 -0.03 19.43 16.45
C GLU A 78 -0.83 18.24 16.99
N THR A 79 -2.02 17.99 16.43
CA THR A 79 -2.86 16.84 16.78
C THR A 79 -2.20 15.50 16.48
N GLU A 80 -1.48 15.37 15.36
CA GLU A 80 -0.75 14.13 15.05
C GLU A 80 0.43 13.90 16.00
N CYS A 81 1.12 14.97 16.42
CA CYS A 81 2.17 14.91 17.42
C CYS A 81 1.63 14.47 18.79
N GLU A 82 0.52 15.06 19.23
CA GLU A 82 -0.16 14.70 20.48
C GLU A 82 -0.59 13.24 20.46
N LEU A 83 -1.28 12.80 19.40
CA LEU A 83 -1.72 11.42 19.24
C LEU A 83 -0.54 10.45 19.32
N LEU A 84 0.57 10.74 18.63
CA LEU A 84 1.74 9.87 18.62
C LEU A 84 2.43 9.81 19.99
N ASN A 85 2.51 10.94 20.70
CA ASN A 85 3.07 11.00 22.04
C ASN A 85 2.23 10.17 23.02
N GLU A 86 0.92 10.38 23.07
CA GLU A 86 0.01 9.62 23.93
C GLU A 86 0.05 8.13 23.59
N PHE A 87 0.00 7.78 22.30
CA PHE A 87 0.04 6.37 21.86
C PHE A 87 1.33 5.66 22.29
N ARG A 88 2.49 6.34 22.21
CA ARG A 88 3.79 5.77 22.61
C ARG A 88 3.90 5.54 24.12
N CYS A 89 3.18 6.30 24.93
CA CYS A 89 3.11 6.13 26.38
C CYS A 89 2.20 4.98 26.82
N LEU A 90 1.38 4.42 25.93
CA LEU A 90 0.48 3.31 26.26
C LEU A 90 1.20 1.95 26.34
N PRO A 91 0.81 1.06 27.28
CA PRO A 91 1.14 -0.36 27.23
C PRO A 91 0.69 -1.00 25.92
N LYS A 92 1.36 -2.10 25.52
CA LYS A 92 1.13 -2.72 24.22
C LYS A 92 -0.31 -3.17 24.00
N GLU A 93 -1.00 -3.67 25.03
CA GLU A 93 -2.41 -4.05 24.89
C GLU A 93 -3.29 -2.82 24.57
N LYS A 94 -3.03 -1.69 25.22
CA LYS A 94 -3.78 -0.45 25.01
C LYS A 94 -3.49 0.19 23.65
N GLN A 95 -2.26 0.08 23.15
CA GLN A 95 -1.93 0.47 21.78
C GLN A 95 -2.76 -0.30 20.74
N ASN A 96 -2.91 -1.61 20.93
CA ASN A 96 -3.71 -2.45 20.03
C ASN A 96 -5.19 -2.04 20.04
N ILE A 97 -5.74 -1.71 21.22
CA ILE A 97 -7.10 -1.20 21.36
C ILE A 97 -7.26 0.14 20.62
N ALA A 98 -6.35 1.10 20.87
CA ALA A 98 -6.37 2.40 20.21
C ALA A 98 -6.30 2.25 18.68
N LEU A 99 -5.44 1.35 18.18
CA LEU A 99 -5.36 1.05 16.75
C LEU A 99 -6.67 0.47 16.20
N GLY A 100 -7.32 -0.44 16.94
CA GLY A 100 -8.61 -1.01 16.57
C GLY A 100 -9.71 0.05 16.44
N ILE A 101 -9.76 1.01 17.37
CA ILE A 101 -10.70 2.14 17.32
C ILE A 101 -10.47 2.99 16.06
N ILE A 102 -9.22 3.38 15.79
CA ILE A 102 -8.86 4.17 14.60
C ILE A 102 -9.23 3.42 13.31
N MET A 103 -8.96 2.11 13.24
CA MET A 103 -9.32 1.28 12.09
C MET A 103 -10.84 1.18 11.92
N GLY A 104 -11.60 1.08 13.01
CA GLY A 104 -13.07 1.07 12.97
C GLY A 104 -13.65 2.36 12.38
N LEU A 105 -13.10 3.52 12.77
CA LEU A 105 -13.53 4.83 12.24
C LEU A 105 -13.27 4.99 10.74
N LYS A 106 -12.28 4.29 10.17
CA LYS A 106 -11.92 4.38 8.75
C LYS A 106 -12.91 3.65 7.83
N HIS A 107 -13.61 2.65 8.36
CA HIS A 107 -14.48 1.76 7.59
C HIS A 107 -15.97 1.87 7.97
N GLY A 108 -16.30 2.79 8.90
CA GLY A 108 -17.67 3.13 9.29
C GLY A 108 -18.26 4.32 8.55
#